data_AF-A0A0P9YFZ4-F1
#
_entry.id   AF-A0A0P9YFZ4-F1
#
_cell.length_a   1.000
_cell.length_b   1.000
_cell.length_c   1.000
_cell.angle_alpha   90.00
_cell.angle_beta   90.00
_cell.angle_gamma   90.00
#
_symmetry.space_group_name_H-M   'P 1'
#
loop_
_entity.id
_entity.type
_entity.pdbx_description
1 polymer ?
#
loop_
_entity_poly.entity_id
_entity_poly.type
_entity_poly.pdbx_seq_one_letter_code
_entity_poly.pdbx_strand_id
1 'polypeptide(L)'
;MKHAPVRLSAQAQQCLVSYPWPGNVRELDNAVQRALILQQGGVIQAQDFCLSGPVTSLPAAAVVEAVPSLPVTSSPDNAGAGGNAESVGALGDDLRRREFQMIIDTLRAERGRRKEAAERLGISPRTLRYKLAQMRDAGMDVEAYLFAT
;
A
#
# COMPACT_ATOMS: atom_id res chain seq x y z
N MET A 1 -26.27 20.64 -5.51
CA MET A 1 -27.18 19.50 -5.79
C MET A 1 -27.58 18.89 -4.45
N LYS A 2 -28.88 18.79 -4.14
CA LYS A 2 -29.33 18.17 -2.88
C LYS A 2 -29.25 16.66 -3.07
N HIS A 3 -28.25 16.01 -2.49
CA HIS A 3 -28.18 14.55 -2.48
C HIS A 3 -29.33 14.00 -1.62
N ALA A 4 -30.02 12.97 -2.11
CA ALA A 4 -31.01 12.26 -1.31
C ALA A 4 -30.35 11.74 -0.02
N PRO A 5 -31.06 11.72 1.12
CA PRO A 5 -30.47 11.28 2.38
C PRO A 5 -30.05 9.81 2.28
N VAL A 6 -28.75 9.57 2.32
CA VAL A 6 -28.15 8.23 2.32
C VAL A 6 -28.16 7.69 3.74
N ARG A 7 -28.54 6.42 3.90
CA ARG A 7 -28.55 5.73 5.21
C ARG A 7 -27.46 4.68 5.27
N LEU A 8 -26.87 4.50 6.45
CA LEU A 8 -25.97 3.39 6.71
C LEU A 8 -26.79 2.18 7.20
N SER A 9 -26.53 1.00 6.65
CA SER A 9 -27.06 -0.23 7.23
C SER A 9 -26.44 -0.50 8.61
N ALA A 10 -27.07 -1.34 9.44
CA ALA A 10 -26.51 -1.71 10.74
C ALA A 10 -25.12 -2.37 10.61
N GLN A 11 -24.94 -3.21 9.58
CA GLN A 11 -23.64 -3.82 9.28
C GLN A 11 -22.60 -2.80 8.85
N ALA A 12 -22.99 -1.79 8.06
CA ALA A 12 -22.10 -0.69 7.66
C ALA A 12 -21.60 0.09 8.87
N GLN A 13 -22.47 0.41 9.83
CA GLN A 13 -22.09 1.09 11.07
C GLN A 13 -21.14 0.24 11.91
N GLN A 14 -21.45 -1.05 12.08
CA GLN A 14 -20.60 -1.98 12.82
C GLN A 14 -19.20 -2.07 12.19
N CYS A 15 -19.13 -2.13 10.86
CA CYS A 15 -17.89 -2.20 10.09
C CYS A 15 -17.01 -0.95 10.30
N LEU A 16 -17.61 0.25 10.28
CA LEU A 16 -16.88 1.50 10.51
C LEU A 16 -16.27 1.59 11.91
N VAL A 17 -16.96 1.03 12.93
CA VAL A 17 -16.51 1.05 14.33
C VAL A 17 -15.47 -0.05 14.59
N SER A 18 -15.61 -1.21 13.96
CA SER A 18 -14.71 -2.34 14.18
C SER A 18 -13.39 -2.25 13.41
N TYR A 19 -13.35 -1.47 12.32
CA TYR A 19 -12.15 -1.36 11.50
C TYR A 19 -11.09 -0.47 12.18
N PRO A 20 -9.80 -0.87 12.22
CA PRO A 20 -8.77 -0.18 13.00
C PRO A 20 -8.21 1.10 12.35
N TRP A 21 -8.58 1.40 11.10
CA TRP A 21 -8.16 2.61 10.36
C TRP A 21 -6.64 2.89 10.40
N PRO A 22 -5.79 1.97 9.88
CA PRO A 22 -4.34 2.15 9.85
C PRO A 22 -3.89 3.45 9.14
N GLY A 23 -4.70 3.97 8.22
CA GLY A 23 -4.46 5.20 7.45
C GLY A 23 -5.05 6.49 8.05
N ASN A 24 -5.52 6.47 9.30
CA ASN A 24 -6.18 7.61 9.98
C ASN A 24 -7.49 8.07 9.30
N VAL A 25 -8.03 9.25 9.69
CA VAL A 25 -9.26 9.87 9.17
C VAL A 25 -9.35 9.95 7.64
N ARG A 26 -8.22 9.92 6.95
CA ARG A 26 -8.17 10.00 5.49
C ARG A 26 -8.58 8.70 4.81
N GLU A 27 -8.31 7.57 5.44
CA GLU A 27 -8.79 6.27 5.00
C GLU A 27 -10.32 6.18 5.17
N LEU A 28 -10.84 6.71 6.29
CA LEU A 28 -12.27 6.85 6.50
C LEU A 28 -12.93 7.73 5.43
N ASP A 29 -12.37 8.91 5.15
CA ASP A 29 -12.89 9.81 4.10
C ASP A 29 -12.93 9.12 2.72
N ASN A 30 -11.83 8.48 2.32
CA ASN A 30 -11.76 7.70 1.07
C ASN A 30 -12.75 6.53 1.04
N ALA A 31 -12.96 5.84 2.17
CA ALA A 31 -13.93 4.76 2.27
C ALA A 31 -15.36 5.28 2.12
N VAL A 32 -15.71 6.38 2.79
CA VAL A 32 -17.03 7.02 2.71
C VAL A 32 -17.29 7.57 1.31
N GLN A 33 -16.31 8.21 0.68
CA GLN A 33 -16.43 8.69 -0.71
C GLN A 33 -16.71 7.55 -1.69
N ARG A 34 -15.98 6.43 -1.58
CA ARG A 34 -16.25 5.23 -2.40
C ARG A 34 -17.64 4.66 -2.13
N ALA A 35 -18.03 4.56 -0.86
CA ALA A 35 -19.35 4.05 -0.51
C ALA A 35 -20.49 4.90 -1.08
N LEU A 36 -20.33 6.24 -1.09
CA LEU A 36 -21.30 7.15 -1.71
C LEU A 36 -21.42 6.98 -3.23
N ILE A 37 -20.33 6.58 -3.91
CA ILE A 37 -20.31 6.30 -5.35
C ILE A 37 -20.94 4.93 -5.66
N LEU A 38 -20.66 3.92 -4.83
CA LEU A 38 -21.05 2.53 -5.07
C LEU A 38 -22.45 2.19 -4.57
N GLN A 39 -22.97 2.91 -3.58
CA GLN A 39 -24.27 2.61 -2.99
C GLN A 39 -25.37 2.62 -4.05
N GLN A 40 -26.28 1.67 -3.92
CA GLN A 40 -27.47 1.55 -4.75
C GLN A 40 -28.70 1.72 -3.86
N GLY A 41 -29.65 2.55 -4.28
CA GLY A 41 -30.92 2.71 -3.57
C GLY A 41 -30.85 3.54 -2.27
N GLY A 42 -29.81 4.35 -2.07
CA GLY A 42 -29.70 5.28 -0.94
C GLY A 42 -29.28 4.61 0.37
N VAL A 43 -28.81 3.36 0.33
CA VAL A 43 -28.34 2.62 1.50
C VAL A 43 -26.91 2.14 1.27
N ILE A 44 -26.00 2.56 2.14
CA ILE A 44 -24.61 2.08 2.16
C ILE A 44 -24.55 0.77 2.95
N GLN A 45 -23.99 -0.26 2.32
CA GLN A 45 -23.69 -1.56 2.89
C GLN A 45 -22.20 -1.65 3.28
N ALA A 46 -21.84 -2.64 4.08
CA ALA A 46 -20.46 -2.81 4.54
C ALA A 46 -19.48 -3.04 3.37
N GLN A 47 -19.91 -3.73 2.31
CA GLN A 47 -19.11 -3.99 1.11
C GLN A 47 -18.77 -2.71 0.32
N ASP A 48 -19.60 -1.68 0.40
CA ASP A 48 -19.43 -0.45 -0.39
C ASP A 48 -18.23 0.37 0.10
N PHE A 49 -17.78 0.18 1.34
CA PHE A 49 -16.56 0.78 1.85
C PHE A 49 -15.29 0.15 1.26
N CYS A 50 -15.40 -1.06 0.66
CA CYS A 50 -14.28 -1.82 0.13
C CYS A 50 -13.12 -1.94 1.14
N LEU A 51 -13.48 -2.13 2.42
CA LEU A 51 -12.54 -2.39 3.51
C LEU A 51 -12.14 -3.86 3.39
N SER A 52 -11.14 -4.13 2.57
CA SER A 52 -10.41 -5.38 2.74
C SER A 52 -9.70 -5.26 4.08
N GLY A 53 -9.91 -6.22 4.99
CA GLY A 53 -9.03 -6.36 6.16
C GLY A 53 -7.57 -6.30 5.69
N PRO A 54 -6.60 -5.94 6.56
CA PRO A 54 -5.22 -5.76 6.14
C PRO A 54 -4.85 -6.90 5.20
N VAL A 55 -4.60 -6.55 3.93
CA VAL A 55 -4.09 -7.46 2.91
C VAL A 55 -2.66 -7.78 3.29
N THR A 56 -2.50 -8.45 4.43
CA THR A 56 -1.48 -9.46 4.56
C THR A 56 -1.91 -10.49 3.54
N SER A 57 -1.19 -10.53 2.43
CA SER A 57 -1.24 -11.61 1.47
C SER A 57 -1.05 -12.93 2.23
N LEU A 58 -2.15 -13.50 2.69
CA LEU A 58 -2.23 -14.89 3.10
C LEU A 58 -2.53 -15.64 1.80
N PRO A 59 -1.65 -16.55 1.34
CA PRO A 59 -1.98 -17.41 0.22
C PRO A 59 -3.18 -18.26 0.66
N ALA A 60 -4.28 -18.15 -0.09
CA ALA A 60 -5.45 -18.99 0.10
C ALA A 60 -5.04 -20.46 -0.09
N ALA A 61 -5.26 -21.27 0.95
CA ALA A 61 -5.01 -22.69 0.93
C ALA A 61 -6.00 -23.41 -0.02
N ALA A 62 -5.47 -24.45 -0.67
CA ALA A 62 -6.17 -25.63 -1.17
C ALA A 62 -7.24 -25.45 -2.27
N VAL A 63 -6.84 -25.77 -3.51
CA VAL A 63 -7.68 -26.53 -4.44
C VAL A 63 -6.86 -27.75 -4.88
N VAL A 64 -7.22 -28.90 -4.33
CA VAL A 64 -6.79 -30.22 -4.80
C VAL A 64 -7.66 -30.57 -6.00
N GLU A 65 -7.07 -30.67 -7.19
CA GLU A 65 -7.56 -31.60 -8.19
C GLU A 65 -6.42 -32.13 -9.05
N ALA A 66 -6.39 -33.45 -9.18
CA ALA A 66 -5.28 -34.26 -9.64
C ALA A 66 -5.44 -34.64 -11.13
N VAL A 67 -4.32 -34.75 -11.85
CA VAL A 67 -4.11 -35.81 -12.87
C VAL A 67 -2.59 -35.99 -13.14
N PRO A 68 -2.12 -37.21 -13.51
CA PRO A 68 -0.86 -37.78 -13.02
C PRO A 68 0.24 -38.05 -14.09
N SER A 69 1.46 -38.34 -13.58
CA SER A 69 2.54 -39.22 -14.14
C SER A 69 3.35 -38.73 -15.35
N LEU A 70 4.68 -38.85 -15.50
CA LEU A 70 5.88 -39.40 -14.82
C LEU A 70 7.12 -38.84 -15.64
N PRO A 71 8.38 -39.30 -15.52
CA PRO A 71 9.39 -39.00 -14.48
C PRO A 71 10.74 -38.53 -15.09
N VAL A 72 11.59 -37.77 -14.37
CA VAL A 72 13.05 -37.82 -14.63
C VAL A 72 13.88 -37.51 -13.37
N THR A 73 14.45 -38.60 -12.85
CA THR A 73 15.82 -38.77 -12.34
C THR A 73 16.32 -37.94 -11.14
N SER A 74 16.20 -38.59 -9.97
CA SER A 74 17.26 -38.92 -8.99
C SER A 74 18.27 -37.85 -8.53
N SER A 75 18.08 -37.46 -7.27
CA SER A 75 18.97 -36.85 -6.24
C SER A 75 20.33 -37.58 -6.04
N PRO A 76 21.19 -37.24 -5.04
CA PRO A 76 21.21 -36.14 -4.05
C PRO A 76 22.59 -35.40 -4.04
N ASP A 77 22.84 -34.27 -3.35
CA ASP A 77 23.18 -34.25 -1.92
C ASP A 77 23.46 -32.82 -1.39
N ASN A 78 23.15 -32.66 -0.12
CA ASN A 78 23.46 -31.61 0.85
C ASN A 78 22.57 -30.36 0.99
N ALA A 79 22.19 -30.18 2.26
CA ALA A 79 21.14 -29.40 2.82
C ALA A 79 21.56 -27.95 3.14
N GLY A 80 20.62 -27.04 2.94
CA GLY A 80 20.68 -25.66 3.40
C GLY A 80 19.28 -25.07 3.38
N ALA A 81 18.75 -24.82 4.57
CA ALA A 81 17.37 -24.45 4.84
C ALA A 81 16.94 -23.10 4.24
N GLY A 82 15.65 -23.02 3.88
CA GLY A 82 14.83 -21.81 3.97
C GLY A 82 15.24 -20.61 3.11
N GLY A 83 14.63 -20.44 1.93
CA GLY A 83 14.93 -19.27 1.11
C GLY A 83 13.93 -18.94 0.01
N ASN A 84 12.62 -19.12 0.24
CA ASN A 84 11.60 -18.72 -0.75
C ASN A 84 10.64 -17.62 -0.27
N ALA A 85 10.80 -17.12 0.96
CA ALA A 85 10.02 -15.98 1.47
C ALA A 85 10.76 -14.63 1.36
N GLU A 86 12.08 -14.63 1.15
CA GLU A 86 12.90 -13.40 1.14
C GLU A 86 12.92 -12.68 -0.21
N SER A 87 12.77 -13.39 -1.34
CA SER A 87 12.92 -12.77 -2.67
C SER A 87 11.80 -11.81 -3.07
N VAL A 88 10.57 -12.00 -2.60
CA VAL A 88 9.44 -11.11 -2.96
C VAL A 88 9.48 -9.81 -2.14
N GLY A 89 9.88 -9.89 -0.86
CA GLY A 89 10.12 -8.73 -0.02
C GLY A 89 11.36 -7.94 -0.46
N ALA A 90 12.47 -8.64 -0.75
CA ALA A 90 13.72 -8.03 -1.17
C ALA A 90 13.58 -7.23 -2.48
N LEU A 91 12.86 -7.76 -3.49
CA LEU A 91 12.65 -7.03 -4.74
C LEU A 91 11.78 -5.78 -4.53
N GLY A 92 10.76 -5.86 -3.66
CA GLY A 92 9.94 -4.71 -3.28
C GLY A 92 10.73 -3.65 -2.49
N ASP A 93 11.61 -4.09 -1.61
CA ASP A 93 12.53 -3.21 -0.87
C ASP A 93 13.55 -2.54 -1.78
N ASP A 94 14.10 -3.25 -2.75
CA ASP A 94 15.04 -2.70 -3.73
C ASP A 94 14.39 -1.61 -4.59
N LEU A 95 13.14 -1.82 -5.00
CA LEU A 95 12.40 -0.81 -5.76
C LEU A 95 12.12 0.44 -4.91
N ARG A 96 11.73 0.25 -3.64
CA ARG A 96 11.53 1.35 -2.68
C ARG A 96 12.82 2.13 -2.43
N ARG A 97 13.94 1.45 -2.21
CA ARG A 97 15.26 2.08 -2.03
C ARG A 97 15.62 2.93 -3.24
N ARG A 98 15.42 2.40 -4.44
CA ARG A 98 15.72 3.11 -5.69
C ARG A 98 14.82 4.32 -5.89
N GLU A 99 13.53 4.21 -5.57
CA GLU A 99 12.60 5.35 -5.57
C GLU A 99 13.05 6.44 -4.59
N PHE A 100 13.36 6.08 -3.35
CA PHE A 100 13.83 7.03 -2.34
C PHE A 100 15.12 7.73 -2.75
N GLN A 101 16.07 7.01 -3.34
CA GLN A 101 17.31 7.59 -3.83
C GLN A 101 17.05 8.66 -4.90
N MET A 102 16.19 8.37 -5.88
CA MET A 102 15.84 9.35 -6.92
C MET A 102 15.20 10.62 -6.34
N ILE A 103 14.37 10.49 -5.31
CA ILE A 103 13.75 11.62 -4.63
C ILE A 103 14.81 12.47 -3.92
N ILE A 104 15.75 11.84 -3.20
CA ILE A 104 16.83 12.54 -2.50
C ILE A 104 17.75 13.27 -3.49
N ASP A 105 18.18 12.58 -4.55
CA ASP A 105 19.07 13.16 -5.57
C ASP A 105 18.43 14.39 -6.22
N THR A 106 17.14 14.29 -6.54
CA THR A 106 16.39 15.40 -7.14
C THR A 106 16.21 16.56 -6.15
N LEU A 107 15.91 16.27 -4.88
CA LEU A 107 15.81 17.31 -3.86
C LEU A 107 17.14 18.02 -3.61
N ARG A 108 18.27 17.29 -3.66
CA ARG A 108 19.61 17.85 -3.54
C ARG A 108 19.94 18.76 -4.73
N ALA A 109 19.64 18.33 -5.95
CA ALA A 109 19.82 19.13 -7.16
C ALA A 109 19.02 20.44 -7.11
N GLU A 110 17.80 20.41 -6.56
CA GLU A 110 16.94 21.58 -6.41
C GLU A 110 17.14 22.35 -5.10
N ARG A 111 18.22 22.09 -4.34
CA ARG A 111 18.57 22.77 -3.08
C ARG A 111 17.43 22.77 -2.05
N GLY A 112 16.67 21.68 -1.98
CA GLY A 112 15.54 21.55 -1.07
C GLY A 112 14.26 22.28 -1.50
N ARG A 113 14.19 22.85 -2.71
CA ARG A 113 12.95 23.43 -3.26
C ARG A 113 11.96 22.32 -3.63
N ARG A 114 11.22 21.86 -2.61
CA ARG A 114 10.28 20.71 -2.68
C ARG A 114 9.27 20.82 -3.83
N LYS A 115 8.82 22.03 -4.19
CA LYS A 115 7.86 22.23 -5.30
C LYS A 115 8.52 21.92 -6.66
N GLU A 116 9.69 22.48 -6.91
CA GLU A 116 10.44 22.27 -8.16
C GLU A 116 10.93 20.82 -8.26
N ALA A 117 11.35 20.23 -7.15
CA ALA A 117 11.70 18.81 -7.12
C ALA A 117 10.50 17.91 -7.49
N ALA A 118 9.29 18.22 -7.01
CA ALA A 118 8.08 17.48 -7.38
C ALA A 118 7.77 17.61 -8.87
N GLU A 119 7.87 18.82 -9.42
CA GLU A 119 7.68 19.08 -10.86
C GLU A 119 8.72 18.32 -11.71
N ARG A 120 9.99 18.30 -11.29
CA ARG A 120 11.07 17.57 -11.97
C ARG A 120 10.94 16.05 -11.89
N LEU A 121 10.40 15.54 -10.78
CA LEU A 121 10.05 14.13 -10.61
C LEU A 121 8.75 13.73 -11.35
N GLY A 122 8.01 14.69 -11.91
CA GLY A 122 6.73 14.44 -12.59
C GLY A 122 5.61 14.00 -11.64
N ILE A 123 5.71 14.30 -10.34
CA ILE A 123 4.71 13.93 -9.34
C ILE A 123 4.06 15.17 -8.71
N SER A 124 2.86 15.01 -8.16
CA SER A 124 2.23 16.12 -7.43
C SER A 124 3.07 16.50 -6.20
N PRO A 125 3.10 17.78 -5.78
CA PRO A 125 3.75 18.19 -4.54
C PRO A 125 3.22 17.46 -3.30
N ARG A 126 1.97 16.98 -3.39
CA ARG A 126 1.32 16.17 -2.38
C ARG A 126 1.91 14.76 -2.32
N THR A 127 2.12 14.12 -3.47
CA THR A 127 2.77 12.80 -3.58
C THR A 127 4.19 12.85 -3.02
N LEU A 128 4.95 13.91 -3.33
CA LEU A 128 6.28 14.10 -2.75
C LEU A 128 6.23 14.18 -1.22
N ARG A 129 5.30 14.96 -0.65
CA ARG A 129 5.13 15.05 0.81
C ARG A 129 4.82 13.69 1.45
N TYR A 130 3.99 12.88 0.81
CA TYR A 130 3.69 11.52 1.29
C TYR A 130 4.93 10.63 1.27
N LYS A 131 5.72 10.67 0.20
CA LYS A 131 6.97 9.90 0.09
C LYS A 131 7.98 10.33 1.16
N LEU A 132 8.11 11.63 1.43
CA LEU A 132 8.97 12.13 2.50
C LEU A 132 8.50 11.69 3.89
N ALA A 133 7.19 11.67 4.14
CA ALA A 133 6.64 11.12 5.37
C ALA A 133 6.93 9.62 5.51
N GLN A 134 6.74 8.85 4.43
CA GLN A 134 7.06 7.42 4.38
C GLN A 134 8.55 7.14 4.65
N MET A 135 9.46 7.98 4.13
CA MET A 135 10.89 7.89 4.39
C MET A 135 11.22 8.15 5.88
N ARG A 136 10.58 9.15 6.48
CA ARG A 136 10.73 9.45 7.91
C ARG A 136 10.22 8.31 8.79
N ASP A 137 9.06 7.75 8.46
CA ASP A 137 8.46 6.64 9.20
C ASP A 137 9.29 5.35 9.07
N ALA A 138 10.07 5.23 7.99
CA ALA A 138 11.09 4.19 7.80
C ALA A 138 12.43 4.49 8.52
N GLY A 139 12.51 5.56 9.31
CA GLY A 139 13.68 5.94 10.10
C GLY A 139 14.74 6.73 9.34
N MET A 140 14.49 7.15 8.09
CA MET A 140 15.40 8.03 7.36
C MET A 140 15.11 9.49 7.67
N ASP A 141 16.08 10.18 8.26
CA ASP A 141 16.01 11.62 8.45
C ASP A 141 16.29 12.34 7.13
N VAL A 142 15.21 12.60 6.40
CA VAL A 142 15.23 13.31 5.11
C VAL A 142 15.93 14.67 5.23
N GLU A 143 15.79 15.39 6.35
CA GLU A 143 16.44 16.69 6.51
C GLU A 143 17.96 16.53 6.69
N ALA A 144 18.40 15.53 7.45
CA ALA A 144 19.82 15.20 7.54
C ALA A 144 20.44 14.87 6.17
N TYR A 145 19.74 14.15 5.29
CA TYR A 145 20.24 13.84 3.94
C TYR A 145 20.29 15.03 2.97
N LEU A 146 19.43 16.03 3.20
CA LEU A 146 19.42 17.28 2.42
C LEU A 146 20.55 18.23 2.82
N PHE A 147 20.97 18.19 4.08
CA PHE A 147 22.01 19.07 4.64
C PHE A 147 23.35 18.36 4.92
N ALA A 148 23.44 17.04 4.71
CA ALA A 148 24.69 16.31 4.75
C ALA A 148 25.63 16.83 3.65
N THR A 149 26.68 17.51 4.11
CA THR A 149 27.72 18.17 3.31
C THR A 149 28.72 17.16 2.76
#